data_AF-A0A699X114-F1
#
_entry.id   AF-A0A699X114-F1
#
_cell.length_a   1.000
_cell.length_b   1.000
_cell.length_c   1.000
_cell.angle_alpha   90.00
_cell.angle_beta   90.00
_cell.angle_gamma   90.00
#
_symmetry.space_group_name_H-M   'P 1'
#
loop_
_entity.id
_entity.type
_entity.pdbx_description
1 polymer ?
#
loop_
_entity_poly.entity_id
_entity_poly.type
_entity_poly.pdbx_seq_one_letter_code
_entity_poly.pdbx_strand_id
1 'polypeptide(L)'
;DFPADNKGTTHRSVHLRFGTISIRQIMQQAQELNNKLLNEMIWRDFFMMLLWHYPNTAEEAYDPKMRHLPYRDDPEQYKAWTEGRTGYPLVDAGMRQLNQSGYMHNRARIAA
;
A
#
# COMPACT_ATOMS: atom_id res chain seq x y z
N ASP A 1 9.90 4.22 -7.42
CA ASP A 1 9.91 2.86 -8.05
C ASP A 1 11.02 1.97 -7.51
N PHE A 2 12.19 2.51 -7.17
CA PHE A 2 13.29 1.76 -6.55
C PHE A 2 13.23 1.86 -5.02
N PRO A 3 13.03 0.76 -4.27
CA PRO A 3 12.98 0.81 -2.79
C PRO A 3 14.24 1.36 -2.12
N ALA A 4 15.40 1.24 -2.76
CA ALA A 4 16.68 1.73 -2.24
C ALA A 4 16.87 3.26 -2.39
N ASP A 5 16.04 3.93 -3.20
CA ASP A 5 16.12 5.38 -3.37
C ASP A 5 15.35 6.12 -2.26
N ASN A 6 16.09 6.59 -1.26
CA ASN A 6 15.54 7.33 -0.11
C ASN A 6 14.96 8.70 -0.47
N LYS A 7 15.22 9.24 -1.67
CA LYS A 7 14.63 10.50 -2.15
C LYS A 7 13.40 10.27 -3.05
N GLY A 8 13.15 9.01 -3.43
CA GLY A 8 12.08 8.65 -4.35
C GLY A 8 10.68 8.60 -3.74
N THR A 9 10.54 8.76 -2.41
CA THR A 9 9.25 8.74 -1.70
C THR A 9 9.12 9.90 -0.73
N THR A 10 7.93 10.48 -0.60
CA THR A 10 7.69 11.63 0.28
C THR A 10 7.62 11.28 1.76
N HIS A 11 7.40 10.01 2.10
CA HIS A 11 7.16 9.49 3.46
C HIS A 11 6.00 10.17 4.21
N ARG A 12 5.06 10.80 3.49
CA ARG A 12 3.93 11.55 4.08
C ARG A 12 2.67 10.73 4.33
N SER A 13 2.65 9.42 4.04
CA SER A 13 1.43 8.60 4.12
C SER A 13 0.82 8.57 5.53
N VAL A 14 1.65 8.53 6.58
CA VAL A 14 1.17 8.53 7.97
C VAL A 14 0.53 9.88 8.35
N HIS A 15 1.16 10.99 7.95
CA HIS A 15 0.62 12.34 8.16
C HIS A 15 -0.71 12.54 7.42
N LEU A 16 -0.84 12.00 6.21
CA LEU A 16 -2.08 12.02 5.42
C LEU A 16 -3.17 11.11 6.00
N ARG A 17 -2.81 9.99 6.64
CA ARG A 17 -3.77 9.10 7.31
C ARG A 17 -4.40 9.76 8.53
N PHE A 18 -3.59 10.45 9.32
CA PHE A 18 -4.00 11.10 10.57
C PHE A 18 -4.35 12.59 10.42
N GLY A 19 -4.24 13.14 9.21
CA GLY A 19 -4.63 14.52 8.94
C GLY A 19 -3.72 15.59 9.56
N THR A 20 -2.49 15.25 9.94
CA THR A 20 -1.53 16.23 10.48
C THR A 20 -1.02 17.21 9.41
N ILE A 21 -1.32 16.93 8.13
CA ILE A 21 -1.11 17.82 6.98
C ILE A 21 -2.34 17.77 6.08
N SER A 22 -2.63 18.87 5.39
CA SER A 22 -3.81 18.97 4.51
C SER A 22 -3.59 18.30 3.17
N ILE A 23 -4.47 17.36 2.80
CA ILE A 23 -4.48 16.75 1.46
C ILE A 23 -4.70 17.79 0.36
N ARG A 24 -5.56 18.79 0.60
CA ARG A 24 -5.85 19.85 -0.39
C ARG A 24 -4.61 20.69 -0.70
N GLN A 25 -3.84 21.04 0.33
CA GLN A 25 -2.59 21.79 0.16
C GLN A 25 -1.56 20.96 -0.61
N ILE A 26 -1.43 19.66 -0.29
CA ILE A 26 -0.50 18.79 -1.01
C ILE A 26 -0.91 18.60 -2.46
N MET A 27 -2.19 18.41 -2.76
CA MET A 27 -2.69 18.28 -4.13
C MET A 27 -2.42 19.54 -4.96
N GLN A 28 -2.67 20.74 -4.39
CA GLN A 28 -2.35 22.01 -5.05
C GLN A 28 -0.84 22.11 -5.37
N GLN A 29 0.02 21.82 -4.41
CA GLN A 29 1.48 21.81 -4.63
C GLN A 29 1.90 20.76 -5.66
N ALA A 30 1.31 19.55 -5.61
CA ALA A 30 1.63 18.47 -6.52
C ALA A 30 1.22 18.79 -7.96
N GLN A 31 0.11 19.51 -8.15
CA GLN A 31 -0.34 19.96 -9.47
C GLN A 31 0.68 20.87 -10.17
N GLU A 32 1.39 21.70 -9.40
CA GLU A 32 2.43 22.59 -9.93
C GLU A 32 3.78 21.90 -10.10
N LEU A 33 4.14 21.01 -9.16
CA LEU A 33 5.49 20.46 -9.05
C LEU A 33 5.68 19.11 -9.72
N ASN A 34 4.68 18.22 -9.64
CA ASN A 34 4.83 16.83 -10.02
C ASN A 34 3.48 16.12 -10.25
N ASN A 35 3.09 16.00 -11.52
CA ASN A 35 1.87 15.28 -11.93
C ASN A 35 1.82 13.82 -11.45
N LYS A 36 2.96 13.14 -11.31
CA LYS A 36 2.98 11.77 -10.76
C LYS A 36 2.55 11.78 -9.30
N LEU A 37 3.05 12.72 -8.49
CA LEU A 37 2.63 12.87 -7.10
C LEU A 37 1.14 13.19 -7.00
N LEU A 38 0.61 14.04 -7.87
CA LEU A 38 -0.82 14.33 -7.92
C LEU A 38 -1.65 13.07 -8.19
N ASN A 39 -1.24 12.24 -9.16
CA ASN A 39 -1.91 10.98 -9.46
C ASN A 39 -1.89 10.01 -8.26
N GLU A 40 -0.79 9.92 -7.51
CA GLU A 40 -0.74 9.11 -6.28
C GLU A 40 -1.69 9.64 -5.20
N MET A 41 -1.92 10.96 -5.13
CA MET A 41 -2.93 11.53 -4.22
C MET A 41 -4.36 11.20 -4.69
N ILE A 42 -4.60 11.18 -5.99
CA ILE A 42 -5.91 10.76 -6.55
C ILE A 42 -6.20 9.30 -6.20
N TRP A 43 -5.20 8.41 -6.24
CA TRP A 43 -5.35 7.01 -5.82
C TRP A 43 -5.85 6.85 -4.38
N ARG A 44 -5.37 7.70 -3.46
CA ARG A 44 -5.84 7.72 -2.07
C ARG A 44 -7.35 7.99 -2.02
N ASP A 45 -7.81 9.03 -2.70
CA ASP A 45 -9.22 9.44 -2.68
C ASP A 45 -10.09 8.45 -3.46
N PHE A 46 -9.57 7.88 -4.54
CA PHE A 46 -10.24 6.82 -5.30
C PHE A 46 -10.58 5.63 -4.42
N PHE A 47 -9.64 5.10 -3.63
CA PHE A 47 -9.94 3.95 -2.76
C PHE A 47 -10.87 4.31 -1.59
N MET A 48 -10.83 5.56 -1.09
CA MET A 48 -11.81 6.01 -0.10
C MET A 48 -13.22 6.07 -0.71
N MET A 49 -13.36 6.58 -1.93
CA MET A 49 -14.63 6.60 -2.66
C MET A 49 -15.10 5.20 -3.02
N LEU A 50 -14.20 4.30 -3.42
CA LEU A 50 -14.52 2.91 -3.73
C LEU A 50 -15.17 2.23 -2.52
N LEU A 51 -14.56 2.34 -1.34
CA LEU A 51 -15.12 1.77 -0.12
C LEU A 51 -16.45 2.44 0.26
N TRP A 52 -16.59 3.75 0.08
CA TRP A 52 -17.85 4.46 0.34
C TRP A 52 -19.00 3.97 -0.54
N HIS A 53 -18.77 3.81 -1.84
CA HIS A 53 -19.78 3.36 -2.79
C HIS A 53 -20.03 1.85 -2.75
N TYR A 54 -19.02 1.06 -2.35
CA TYR A 54 -19.07 -0.39 -2.28
C TYR A 54 -18.57 -0.88 -0.91
N PRO A 55 -19.35 -0.67 0.17
CA PRO A 55 -18.92 -0.93 1.55
C PRO A 55 -18.54 -2.40 1.80
N ASN A 56 -19.16 -3.33 1.08
CA ASN A 56 -18.86 -4.76 1.19
C ASN A 56 -17.42 -5.11 0.79
N THR A 57 -16.73 -4.24 0.04
CA THR A 57 -15.33 -4.47 -0.36
C THR A 57 -14.35 -4.54 0.82
N ALA A 58 -14.80 -4.17 2.03
CA ALA A 58 -14.05 -4.40 3.26
C ALA A 58 -13.96 -5.89 3.65
N GLU A 59 -14.92 -6.72 3.23
CA GLU A 59 -15.07 -8.11 3.67
C GLU A 59 -15.09 -9.11 2.51
N GLU A 60 -15.53 -8.68 1.32
CA GLU A 60 -15.59 -9.51 0.12
C GLU A 60 -14.86 -8.90 -1.08
N ALA A 61 -14.39 -9.75 -1.99
CA ALA A 61 -13.79 -9.30 -3.24
C ALA A 61 -14.78 -8.45 -4.05
N TYR A 62 -14.27 -7.34 -4.62
CA TYR A 62 -15.04 -6.45 -5.49
C TYR A 62 -15.62 -7.19 -6.71
N ASP A 63 -14.80 -8.01 -7.39
CA ASP A 63 -15.29 -8.90 -8.46
C ASP A 63 -15.96 -10.14 -7.84
N PRO A 64 -17.28 -10.36 -8.07
CA PRO A 64 -18.00 -11.50 -7.52
C PRO A 64 -17.40 -12.85 -7.90
N LYS A 65 -16.72 -12.96 -9.06
CA LYS A 65 -16.09 -14.20 -9.52
C LYS A 65 -14.96 -14.66 -8.59
N MET A 66 -14.35 -13.75 -7.85
CA MET A 66 -13.21 -14.03 -6.96
C MET A 66 -13.64 -14.46 -5.55
N ARG A 67 -14.93 -14.29 -5.18
CA ARG A 67 -15.42 -14.53 -3.80
C ARG A 67 -15.38 -16.00 -3.38
N HIS A 68 -15.36 -16.91 -4.35
CA HIS A 68 -15.37 -18.35 -4.13
C HIS A 68 -14.04 -19.01 -4.53
N LEU A 69 -12.97 -18.21 -4.68
CA LEU A 69 -11.65 -18.75 -4.97
C LEU A 69 -11.19 -19.62 -3.78
N PRO A 70 -10.80 -20.88 -3.98
CA PRO A 70 -10.32 -21.73 -2.90
C PRO A 70 -8.91 -21.29 -2.50
N TYR A 71 -8.82 -20.43 -1.48
CA TYR A 71 -7.54 -20.04 -0.91
C TYR A 71 -6.90 -21.24 -0.20
N ARG A 72 -5.60 -21.41 -0.41
CA ARG A 72 -4.81 -22.39 0.36
C ARG A 72 -4.54 -21.82 1.75
N ASP A 73 -5.02 -22.50 2.78
CA ASP A 73 -4.73 -22.18 4.17
C ASP A 73 -3.55 -23.02 4.67
N ASP A 74 -2.37 -22.39 4.73
CA ASP A 74 -1.12 -23.01 5.18
C ASP A 74 -0.46 -22.08 6.22
N PRO A 75 -0.65 -22.37 7.52
CA PRO A 75 -0.15 -21.52 8.60
C PRO A 75 1.37 -21.38 8.63
N GLU A 76 2.11 -22.40 8.18
CA GLU A 76 3.58 -22.35 8.16
C GLU A 76 4.08 -21.41 7.08
N GLN A 77 3.48 -21.46 5.89
CA GLN A 77 3.83 -20.55 4.80
C GLN A 77 3.37 -19.13 5.09
N TYR A 78 2.20 -18.96 5.72
CA TYR A 78 1.75 -17.64 6.19
C TYR A 78 2.74 -17.04 7.19
N LYS A 79 3.19 -17.83 8.17
CA LYS A 79 4.20 -17.41 9.14
C LYS A 79 5.55 -17.09 8.49
N ALA A 80 5.98 -17.89 7.51
CA ALA A 80 7.20 -17.61 6.75
C ALA A 80 7.10 -16.28 5.99
N TRP A 81 5.93 -15.97 5.42
CA TRP A 81 5.67 -14.70 4.76
C TRP A 81 5.66 -13.52 5.73
N THR A 82 4.92 -13.60 6.83
CA THR A 82 4.86 -12.50 7.82
C THR A 82 6.23 -12.20 8.43
N GLU A 83 7.08 -13.20 8.60
CA GLU A 83 8.43 -13.06 9.16
C GLU A 83 9.51 -12.78 8.08
N GLY A 84 9.13 -12.71 6.79
CA GLY A 84 10.04 -12.45 5.68
C GLY A 84 11.10 -13.54 5.49
N ARG A 85 10.68 -14.80 5.44
CA ARG A 85 11.50 -16.00 5.20
C ARG A 85 10.94 -16.87 4.09
N THR A 86 10.40 -16.25 3.06
CA THR A 86 9.83 -16.92 1.89
C THR A 86 10.91 -17.46 0.95
N GLY A 87 12.14 -16.94 1.04
CA GLY A 87 13.23 -17.25 0.11
C GLY A 87 13.26 -16.34 -1.12
N TYR A 88 12.27 -15.45 -1.29
CA TYR A 88 12.25 -14.43 -2.33
C TYR A 88 12.80 -13.11 -1.79
N PRO A 89 13.97 -12.63 -2.26
CA PRO A 89 14.68 -11.52 -1.61
C PRO A 89 13.88 -10.22 -1.48
N LEU A 90 13.08 -9.85 -2.49
CA LEU A 90 12.29 -8.63 -2.47
C LEU A 90 11.13 -8.68 -1.46
N VAL A 91 10.46 -9.83 -1.38
CA VAL A 91 9.37 -10.08 -0.42
C VAL A 91 9.92 -10.07 1.00
N ASP A 92 10.99 -10.83 1.22
CA ASP A 92 11.63 -10.96 2.52
C ASP A 92 12.17 -9.61 3.02
N ALA A 93 12.80 -8.81 2.16
CA ALA A 93 13.26 -7.47 2.50
C ALA A 93 12.09 -6.54 2.85
N GLY A 94 10.99 -6.59 2.07
CA GLY A 94 9.79 -5.80 2.33
C GLY A 94 9.18 -6.12 3.69
N MET A 95 8.89 -7.38 3.96
CA MET A 95 8.26 -7.82 5.21
C MET A 95 9.14 -7.52 6.43
N ARG A 96 10.46 -7.72 6.34
CA ARG A 96 11.40 -7.36 7.40
C ARG A 96 11.44 -5.84 7.65
N GLN A 97 11.40 -5.01 6.61
CA GLN A 97 11.31 -3.55 6.75
C GLN A 97 10.02 -3.14 7.48
N LEU A 98 8.88 -3.69 7.07
CA LEU A 98 7.59 -3.42 7.71
C LEU A 98 7.61 -3.78 9.19
N ASN A 99 8.11 -4.97 9.54
CA ASN A 99 8.17 -5.44 10.92
C ASN A 99 9.06 -4.59 11.82
N GLN A 100 10.15 -4.02 11.27
CA GLN A 100 11.10 -3.23 12.05
C GLN A 100 10.72 -1.75 12.16
N SER A 101 10.15 -1.16 11.10
CA SER A 101 9.94 0.29 11.02
C SER A 101 8.48 0.72 10.89
N GLY A 102 7.54 -0.21 10.70
CA GLY A 102 6.14 0.11 10.41
C GLY A 102 5.92 0.77 9.05
N TYR A 103 6.93 0.77 8.17
CA TYR A 103 6.89 1.37 6.84
C TYR A 103 7.40 0.38 5.81
N MET A 104 6.78 0.39 4.63
CA MET A 104 7.24 -0.35 3.46
C MET A 104 7.09 0.53 2.21
N HIS A 105 8.07 0.53 1.30
CA HIS A 105 7.96 1.24 0.03
C HIS A 105 6.87 0.63 -0.88
N ASN A 106 6.15 1.44 -1.67
CA ASN A 106 4.99 0.98 -2.46
C ASN A 106 5.30 -0.22 -3.37
N ARG A 107 6.45 -0.22 -4.06
CA ARG A 107 6.85 -1.33 -4.92
C ARG A 107 7.04 -2.65 -4.15
N ALA A 108 7.52 -2.59 -2.91
CA ALA A 108 7.63 -3.77 -2.06
C ALA A 108 6.24 -4.21 -1.56
N ARG A 109 5.33 -3.28 -1.26
CA ARG A 109 3.94 -3.61 -0.86
C ARG A 109 3.12 -4.34 -1.93
N ILE A 110 3.41 -4.08 -3.21
CA ILE A 110 2.73 -4.75 -4.32
C ILE A 110 3.33 -6.14 -4.57
N ALA A 111 4.60 -6.34 -4.23
CA ALA A 111 5.33 -7.59 -4.50
C ALA A 111 5.26 -8.59 -3.35
N ALA A 112 5.23 -8.10 -2.11
CA ALA A 112 5.09 -8.89 -0.90
C ALA A 112 3.62 -9.26 -0.67
#